data_AF-A0A7I7S7T0-F1
#
_entry.id   AF-A0A7I7S7T0-F1
#
_cell.length_a   1.000
_cell.length_b   1.000
_cell.length_c   1.000
_cell.angle_alpha   90.00
_cell.angle_beta   90.00
_cell.angle_gamma   90.00
#
_symmetry.space_group_name_H-M   'P 1'
#
loop_
_entity.id
_entity.type
_entity.pdbx_description
1 polymer ?
#
loop_
_entity_poly.entity_id
_entity_poly.type
_entity_poly.pdbx_seq_one_letter_code
_entity_poly.pdbx_strand_id
1 'polypeptide(L)'
;MNCEPCALRQAGNTTAADRIEAIRFQRLALAVVSGASLDAAGGIANEFGGCFDCVARAAASFLGSYVSAFTALAGGAESAAAAIEQGLMRDLDAQ
;
A
#
# COMPACT_ATOMS: atom_id res chain seq x y z
N MET A 1 1.99 -20.55 3.97
CA MET A 1 0.66 -20.97 3.49
C MET A 1 0.22 -19.90 2.51
N ASN A 2 0.15 -20.21 1.21
CA ASN A 2 0.10 -19.17 0.16
C ASN A 2 -1.36 -18.72 -0.06
N CYS A 3 -1.62 -17.41 0.04
CA CYS A 3 -2.91 -16.81 -0.33
C CYS A 3 -3.22 -17.13 -1.82
N GLU A 4 -4.50 -17.11 -2.21
CA GLU A 4 -4.92 -17.32 -3.61
C GLU A 4 -4.13 -16.47 -4.61
N PRO A 5 -3.88 -15.15 -4.38
CA PRO A 5 -2.98 -14.38 -5.24
C PRO A 5 -1.55 -14.92 -5.32
N CYS A 6 -0.97 -15.37 -4.21
CA CYS A 6 0.36 -16.00 -4.21
C CYS A 6 0.39 -17.30 -5.02
N ALA A 7 -0.65 -18.13 -4.91
CA ALA A 7 -0.76 -19.35 -5.71
C ALA A 7 -0.87 -19.03 -7.21
N LEU A 8 -1.66 -18.03 -7.58
CA LEU A 8 -1.79 -17.57 -8.97
C LEU A 8 -0.47 -17.04 -9.53
N ARG A 9 0.28 -16.24 -8.75
CA ARG A 9 1.62 -15.77 -9.16
C ARG A 9 2.60 -16.92 -9.37
N GLN A 10 2.59 -17.92 -8.48
CA GLN A 10 3.44 -19.11 -8.61
C GLN A 10 3.10 -19.93 -9.86
N ALA A 11 1.82 -19.96 -10.24
CA ALA A 11 1.36 -20.58 -11.47
C ALA A 11 1.61 -19.72 -12.73
N GLY A 12 2.27 -18.56 -12.61
CA GLY A 12 2.53 -17.64 -13.72
C GLY A 12 1.31 -16.79 -14.15
N ASN A 13 0.17 -16.90 -13.46
CA ASN A 13 -1.03 -16.13 -13.75
C ASN A 13 -1.05 -14.81 -12.97
N THR A 14 -0.09 -13.93 -13.28
CA THR A 14 0.11 -12.67 -12.57
C THR A 14 -1.06 -11.71 -12.73
N THR A 15 -1.65 -11.60 -13.92
CA THR A 15 -2.80 -10.72 -14.18
C THR A 15 -4.01 -11.03 -13.29
N ALA A 16 -4.32 -12.32 -13.08
CA ALA A 16 -5.41 -12.71 -12.19
C ALA A 16 -5.07 -12.38 -10.72
N ALA A 17 -3.83 -12.61 -10.31
CA ALA A 17 -3.37 -12.25 -8.96
C ALA A 17 -3.46 -10.73 -8.71
N ASP A 18 -2.99 -9.92 -9.66
CA ASP A 18 -3.03 -8.45 -9.60
C ASP A 18 -4.46 -7.95 -9.48
N ARG A 19 -5.39 -8.54 -10.25
CA ARG A 19 -6.81 -8.17 -10.19
C ARG A 19 -7.43 -8.40 -8.81
N ILE A 20 -7.15 -9.55 -8.20
CA ILE A 20 -7.66 -9.89 -6.86
C ILE A 20 -7.07 -8.93 -5.82
N GLU A 21 -5.76 -8.70 -5.85
CA GLU A 21 -5.09 -7.79 -4.92
C GLU A 21 -5.60 -6.35 -5.08
N ALA A 22 -5.78 -5.86 -6.32
CA ALA A 22 -6.33 -4.54 -6.58
C ALA A 22 -7.73 -4.33 -5.98
N ILE A 23 -8.62 -5.32 -6.10
CA ILE A 23 -9.96 -5.24 -5.51
C ILE A 23 -9.86 -5.14 -3.98
N ARG A 24 -9.03 -5.98 -3.35
CA ARG A 24 -8.82 -5.96 -1.90
C ARG A 24 -8.24 -4.61 -1.44
N PHE A 25 -7.28 -4.06 -2.18
CA PHE A 25 -6.72 -2.74 -1.89
C PHE A 25 -7.75 -1.62 -2.00
N GLN A 26 -8.56 -1.60 -3.07
CA GLN A 26 -9.60 -0.60 -3.27
C GLN A 26 -10.64 -0.63 -2.15
N ARG A 27 -11.04 -1.82 -1.71
CA ARG A 27 -11.98 -1.99 -0.59
C ARG A 27 -11.39 -1.47 0.71
N LEU A 28 -10.12 -1.79 0.99
CA LEU A 28 -9.43 -1.30 2.18
C LEU A 28 -9.30 0.23 2.16
N ALA A 29 -8.86 0.80 1.03
CA ALA A 29 -8.76 2.24 0.85
C ALA A 29 -10.12 2.93 1.04
N LEU A 30 -11.19 2.39 0.46
CA LEU A 30 -12.54 2.93 0.61
C LEU A 30 -13.02 2.89 2.07
N ALA A 31 -12.74 1.81 2.80
CA ALA A 31 -13.08 1.71 4.21
C ALA A 31 -12.35 2.76 5.05
N VAL A 32 -11.05 2.98 4.80
CA VAL A 32 -10.27 4.01 5.50
C VAL A 32 -10.81 5.41 5.20
N VAL A 33 -11.04 5.74 3.93
CA VAL A 33 -11.51 7.07 3.52
C VAL A 33 -12.94 7.37 3.99
N SER A 34 -13.81 6.36 4.04
CA SER A 34 -15.18 6.51 4.54
C SER A 34 -15.27 6.60 6.07
N GLY A 35 -14.15 6.51 6.79
CA GLY A 35 -14.13 6.55 8.25
C GLY A 35 -14.74 5.30 8.87
N ALA A 36 -14.65 4.14 8.19
CA ALA A 36 -15.11 2.88 8.74
C ALA A 36 -14.38 2.59 10.06
N SER A 37 -15.06 1.91 10.98
CA SER A 37 -14.44 1.50 12.25
C SER A 37 -13.23 0.60 12.00
N LEU A 38 -12.29 0.57 12.96
CA LEU A 38 -11.13 -0.32 12.89
C LEU A 38 -11.53 -1.80 12.74
N ASP A 39 -12.70 -2.20 13.25
CA ASP A 39 -13.25 -3.54 13.06
C ASP A 39 -13.64 -3.81 11.61
N ALA A 40 -14.25 -2.84 10.93
CA ALA A 40 -14.59 -2.95 9.52
C ALA A 40 -13.33 -2.98 8.63
N ALA A 41 -12.32 -2.17 8.98
CA ALA A 41 -11.00 -2.21 8.33
C ALA A 41 -10.28 -3.55 8.59
N GLY A 42 -10.40 -4.10 9.81
CA GLY A 42 -9.86 -5.42 10.19
C GLY A 42 -10.52 -6.57 9.43
N GLY A 43 -11.84 -6.51 9.22
CA GLY A 43 -12.57 -7.46 8.37
C GLY A 43 -12.06 -7.48 6.93
N ILE A 44 -11.69 -6.33 6.38
CA ILE A 44 -11.12 -6.22 5.03
C ILE A 44 -9.64 -6.62 5.03
N ALA A 45 -8.89 -6.34 6.09
CA ALA A 45 -7.52 -6.82 6.24
C ALA A 45 -7.45 -8.36 6.26
N ASN A 46 -8.48 -9.03 6.79
CA ASN A 46 -8.60 -10.48 6.73
C ASN A 46 -8.77 -11.02 5.30
N GLU A 47 -9.15 -10.19 4.32
CA GLU A 47 -9.22 -10.60 2.90
C GLU A 47 -7.83 -10.92 2.33
N PHE A 48 -6.75 -10.40 2.92
CA PHE A 48 -5.38 -10.80 2.58
C PHE A 48 -5.01 -12.18 3.15
N GLY A 49 -5.91 -12.81 3.91
CA GLY A 49 -5.75 -14.17 4.44
C GLY A 49 -4.57 -14.31 5.40
N GLY A 50 -4.19 -13.24 6.09
CA GLY A 50 -2.98 -13.21 6.93
C GLY A 50 -1.68 -13.45 6.17
N CYS A 51 -1.68 -13.38 4.83
CA CYS A 51 -0.49 -13.63 4.04
C CYS A 51 0.40 -12.40 4.02
N PHE A 52 1.58 -12.54 4.63
CA PHE A 52 2.59 -11.50 4.74
C PHE A 52 2.96 -10.88 3.39
N ASP A 53 3.13 -11.70 2.33
CA ASP A 53 3.47 -11.19 1.00
C ASP A 53 2.33 -10.36 0.39
N CYS A 54 1.09 -10.82 0.56
CA CYS A 54 -0.13 -10.12 0.14
C CYS A 54 -0.22 -8.75 0.87
N VAL A 55 0.11 -8.70 2.17
CA VAL A 55 0.13 -7.45 2.98
C VAL A 55 1.29 -6.53 2.62
N ALA A 56 2.50 -7.07 2.42
CA ALA A 56 3.68 -6.31 2.03
C ALA A 56 3.49 -5.64 0.66
N ARG A 57 2.86 -6.34 -0.29
CA ARG A 57 2.45 -5.75 -1.58
C ARG A 57 1.45 -4.62 -1.38
N ALA A 58 0.47 -4.78 -0.48
CA ALA A 58 -0.45 -3.70 -0.13
C ALA A 58 0.29 -2.44 0.37
N ALA A 59 1.18 -2.63 1.34
CA ALA A 59 1.96 -1.55 1.93
C ALA A 59 2.85 -0.86 0.88
N ALA A 60 3.52 -1.62 0.03
CA ALA A 60 4.32 -1.08 -1.07
C ALA A 60 3.46 -0.28 -2.07
N SER A 61 2.26 -0.76 -2.41
CA SER A 61 1.32 -0.02 -3.27
C SER A 61 0.89 1.30 -2.62
N PHE A 62 0.52 1.31 -1.34
CA PHE A 62 0.18 2.54 -0.63
C PHE A 62 1.34 3.53 -0.56
N LEU A 63 2.55 3.06 -0.24
CA LEU A 63 3.75 3.90 -0.23
C LEU A 63 4.02 4.49 -1.61
N GLY A 64 3.92 3.69 -2.67
CA GLY A 64 4.07 4.16 -4.05
C GLY A 64 3.04 5.23 -4.43
N SER A 65 1.77 5.02 -4.08
CA SER A 65 0.70 6.02 -4.32
C SER A 65 0.94 7.30 -3.52
N TYR A 66 1.36 7.20 -2.26
CA TYR A 66 1.73 8.35 -1.44
C TYR A 66 2.87 9.14 -2.08
N VAL A 67 3.97 8.47 -2.46
CA VAL A 67 5.12 9.11 -3.10
C VAL A 67 4.71 9.78 -4.42
N SER A 68 3.87 9.13 -5.22
CA SER A 68 3.35 9.70 -6.47
C SER A 68 2.53 10.98 -6.23
N ALA A 69 1.60 10.95 -5.27
CA ALA A 69 0.80 12.11 -4.90
C ALA A 69 1.66 13.24 -4.32
N PHE A 70 2.62 12.90 -3.46
CA PHE A 70 3.55 13.88 -2.88
C PHE A 70 4.44 14.51 -3.94
N THR A 71 4.91 13.71 -4.91
CA THR A 71 5.70 14.20 -6.05
C THR A 71 4.93 15.21 -6.89
N ALA A 72 3.65 14.95 -7.15
CA ALA A 72 2.78 15.88 -7.85
C ALA A 72 2.57 17.17 -7.05
N LEU A 73 2.38 17.06 -5.72
CA LEU A 73 2.22 18.21 -4.83
C LEU A 73 3.48 19.07 -4.73
N ALA A 74 4.65 18.45 -4.68
CA ALA A 74 5.94 19.14 -4.60
C ALA A 74 6.36 19.80 -5.93
N GLY A 75 5.61 19.58 -7.01
CA GLY A 75 5.90 20.16 -8.33
C GLY A 75 6.99 19.43 -9.12
N GLY A 76 7.36 18.22 -8.72
CA GLY A 76 8.36 17.40 -9.42
C GLY A 76 9.17 16.49 -8.50
N ALA A 77 9.88 15.53 -9.11
CA ALA A 77 10.63 14.51 -8.39
C ALA A 77 11.80 15.10 -7.57
N GLU A 78 12.54 16.08 -8.10
CA GLU A 78 13.63 16.72 -7.37
C GLU A 78 13.13 17.48 -6.13
N SER A 79 12.09 18.30 -6.28
CA SER A 79 11.48 19.02 -5.16
C SER A 79 10.94 18.06 -4.09
N ALA A 80 10.35 16.93 -4.52
CA ALA A 80 9.86 15.91 -3.62
C ALA A 80 11.00 15.23 -2.84
N ALA A 81 12.09 14.86 -3.53
CA ALA A 81 13.26 14.27 -2.91
C ALA A 81 13.89 15.22 -1.89
N ALA A 82 14.11 16.48 -2.26
CA ALA A 82 14.65 17.49 -1.36
C ALA A 82 13.78 17.69 -0.11
N ALA A 83 12.45 17.72 -0.27
CA ALA A 83 11.53 17.86 0.86
C ALA A 83 11.54 16.63 1.78
N ILE A 84 11.63 15.43 1.22
CA ILE A 84 11.75 14.17 1.99
C ILE A 84 13.07 14.14 2.75
N GLU A 85 14.19 14.47 2.11
CA GLU A 85 15.52 14.53 2.74
C GLU A 85 15.53 15.54 3.90
N GLN A 86 14.97 16.73 3.71
CA GLN A 86 14.86 17.74 4.77
C GLN A 86 13.95 17.31 5.92
N GLY A 87 12.86 16.57 5.64
CA GLY A 87 12.04 15.95 6.67
C GLY A 87 12.84 14.94 7.49
N LEU A 88 13.51 14.02 6.80
CA LEU A 88 14.32 12.97 7.42
C LEU A 88 15.43 13.53 8.30
N MET A 89 16.17 14.54 7.83
CA MET A 89 17.24 15.17 8.63
C MET A 89 16.69 15.77 9.92
N ARG A 90 15.55 16.48 9.86
CA ARG A 90 14.92 17.07 11.06
C ARG A 90 14.49 16.01 12.06
N ASP A 91 13.95 14.89 11.60
CA ASP A 91 13.50 13.80 12.47
C ASP A 91 14.68 13.05 13.10
N LEU A 92 15.81 12.93 12.39
CA LEU A 92 17.04 12.33 12.91
C LEU A 92 17.73 13.25 13.94
N ASP A 93 17.75 14.57 13.70
CA ASP A 93 18.31 15.55 14.63
C ASP A 93 17.50 15.68 15.94
N ALA A 94 16.22 15.27 15.92
CA ALA A 94 15.31 15.30 17.06
C ALA A 94 15.37 14.05 17.94
N GLN A 95 16.14 13.02 17.57
CA GLN A 95 16.38 11.80 18.35
C GLN A 95 17.57 11.95 19.31
#